data_AF-A0A2M7CJ97-F1
#
_entry.id   AF-A0A2M7CJ97-F1
#
_cell.length_a   1.000
_cell.length_b   1.000
_cell.length_c   1.000
_cell.angle_alpha   90.00
_cell.angle_beta   90.00
_cell.angle_gamma   90.00
#
_symmetry.space_group_name_H-M   'P 1'
#
loop_
_entity.id
_entity.type
_entity.pdbx_description
1 polymer ?
#
loop_
_entity_poly.entity_id
_entity_poly.type
_entity_poly.pdbx_seq_one_letter_code
_entity_poly.pdbx_strand_id
1 'polypeptide(L)'
;MKQYLDLLDKTLKTGERRSDRTGVGTISLFGAQSRYYLSKNFPLLTTKKIFLKAVIYELLWFLKGDTNVKYLNNHGVGIWDEWADKTGELGPIYGKQWTAWKANNGAKINHLKQVKLQLSRKPRCLPRIRLNPKVKNIFKFNYEDFEVINYNPYLSIKASIAI
;
A
#
# COMPACT_ATOMS: atom_id res chain seq x y z
N MET A 1 4.05 18.47 6.62
CA MET A 1 2.62 18.43 7.01
C MET A 1 1.81 19.61 6.49
N LYS A 2 2.44 20.69 5.97
CA LYS A 2 1.72 21.76 5.24
C LYS A 2 0.81 21.20 4.15
N GLN A 3 1.26 20.18 3.44
CA GLN A 3 0.51 19.47 2.40
C GLN A 3 -0.86 18.95 2.87
N TYR A 4 -0.97 18.51 4.13
CA TYR A 4 -2.25 18.06 4.70
C TYR A 4 -3.19 19.23 4.96
N LEU A 5 -2.68 20.33 5.52
CA LEU A 5 -3.47 21.54 5.78
C LEU A 5 -3.92 22.21 4.48
N ASP A 6 -3.05 22.29 3.48
CA ASP A 6 -3.37 22.81 2.16
C ASP A 6 -4.49 21.99 1.50
N LEU A 7 -4.51 20.66 1.70
CA LEU A 7 -5.57 19.80 1.20
C LEU A 7 -6.91 20.01 1.93
N LEU A 8 -6.87 20.22 3.25
CA LEU A 8 -8.08 20.57 4.01
C LEU A 8 -8.63 21.92 3.57
N ASP A 9 -7.78 22.94 3.49
CA ASP A 9 -8.16 24.29 3.05
C ASP A 9 -8.76 24.26 1.63
N LYS A 10 -8.14 23.52 0.71
CA LYS A 10 -8.67 23.32 -0.64
C LYS A 10 -10.05 22.64 -0.61
N THR A 11 -10.22 21.60 0.19
CA THR A 11 -11.52 20.90 0.33
C THR A 11 -12.59 21.85 0.83
N LEU A 12 -12.30 22.66 1.84
CA LEU A 12 -13.26 23.61 2.40
C LEU A 12 -13.64 24.72 1.42
N LYS A 13 -12.68 25.23 0.63
CA LYS A 13 -12.91 26.34 -0.31
C LYS A 13 -13.56 25.92 -1.62
N THR A 14 -13.24 24.72 -2.12
CA THR A 14 -13.57 24.32 -3.49
C THR A 14 -14.34 23.00 -3.58
N GLY A 15 -14.57 22.31 -2.45
CA GLY A 15 -15.30 21.05 -2.43
C GLY A 15 -16.80 21.23 -2.60
N GLU A 16 -17.45 20.17 -3.09
CA GLU A 16 -18.90 20.12 -3.26
C GLU A 16 -19.58 19.42 -2.09
N ARG A 17 -20.74 19.92 -1.69
CA ARG A 17 -21.59 19.24 -0.70
C ARG A 17 -22.19 17.97 -1.31
N ARG A 18 -22.08 16.84 -0.61
CA ARG A 18 -22.63 15.54 -1.03
C ARG A 18 -23.23 14.79 0.14
N SER A 19 -24.31 14.05 -0.10
CA SER A 19 -24.83 13.07 0.86
C SER A 19 -23.92 11.84 0.95
N ASP A 20 -23.95 11.14 2.08
CA ASP A 20 -23.20 9.91 2.32
C ASP A 20 -24.08 8.84 2.99
N ARG A 21 -23.56 7.62 3.16
CA ARG A 21 -24.32 6.49 3.72
C ARG A 21 -24.74 6.69 5.18
N THR A 22 -24.04 7.55 5.93
CA THR A 22 -24.39 7.86 7.33
C THR A 22 -25.51 8.89 7.44
N GLY A 23 -25.83 9.61 6.36
CA GLY A 23 -26.84 10.68 6.35
C GLY A 23 -26.34 12.02 6.90
N VAL A 24 -25.08 12.13 7.33
CA VAL A 24 -24.49 13.37 7.85
C VAL A 24 -24.12 14.34 6.72
N GLY A 25 -23.69 13.81 5.57
CA GLY A 25 -23.20 14.59 4.44
C GLY A 25 -21.75 15.05 4.60
N THR A 26 -21.15 15.46 3.48
CA THR A 26 -19.72 15.81 3.39
C THR A 26 -19.49 17.02 2.49
N ILE A 27 -18.34 17.67 2.63
CA ILE A 27 -17.74 18.55 1.60
C ILE A 27 -16.60 17.77 0.98
N SER A 28 -16.63 17.56 -0.33
CA SER A 28 -15.78 16.57 -0.99
C SER A 28 -15.05 17.12 -2.21
N LEU A 29 -13.84 16.61 -2.44
CA LEU A 29 -13.09 16.76 -3.69
C LEU A 29 -12.95 15.39 -4.35
N PHE A 30 -12.96 15.37 -5.69
CA PHE A 30 -12.63 14.18 -6.45
C PHE A 30 -11.22 14.29 -7.02
N GLY A 31 -10.32 13.39 -6.58
CA GLY A 31 -8.93 13.36 -7.01
C GLY A 31 -8.07 14.45 -6.35
N ALA A 32 -7.22 14.05 -5.41
CA ALA A 32 -6.21 14.91 -4.82
C ALA A 32 -4.92 14.14 -4.55
N GLN A 33 -3.79 14.84 -4.58
CA GLN A 33 -2.49 14.24 -4.33
C GLN A 33 -1.70 15.08 -3.34
N SER A 34 -1.05 14.42 -2.39
CA SER A 34 0.00 14.98 -1.55
C SER A 34 1.24 14.10 -1.62
N ARG A 35 2.43 14.68 -1.40
CA ARG A 35 3.72 13.96 -1.45
C ARG A 35 4.52 14.23 -0.18
N TYR A 36 5.10 13.17 0.37
CA TYR A 36 5.92 13.19 1.58
C TYR A 36 7.26 12.48 1.30
N TYR A 37 8.37 13.17 1.52
CA TYR A 37 9.71 12.62 1.32
C TYR A 37 10.19 11.96 2.62
N LEU A 38 10.00 10.64 2.71
CA LEU A 38 10.31 9.85 3.92
C LEU A 38 11.81 9.82 4.27
N SER A 39 12.69 10.04 3.29
CA SER A 39 14.14 10.17 3.53
C SER A 39 14.51 11.39 4.38
N LYS A 40 13.62 12.39 4.46
CA LYS A 40 13.85 13.59 5.26
C LYS A 40 13.24 13.48 6.64
N ASN A 41 11.97 13.06 6.73
CA ASN A 41 11.20 13.04 7.97
C ASN A 41 10.06 12.01 7.93
N PHE A 42 9.60 11.58 9.11
CA PHE A 42 8.38 10.78 9.25
C PHE A 42 7.13 11.68 9.25
N PRO A 43 6.16 11.47 8.35
CA PRO A 43 5.03 12.39 8.14
C PRO A 43 3.89 12.17 9.16
N LEU A 44 4.17 12.42 10.44
CA LEU A 44 3.14 12.43 11.49
C LEU A 44 2.60 13.86 11.68
N LEU A 45 1.28 14.00 11.82
CA LEU A 45 0.67 15.30 12.08
C LEU A 45 1.17 15.89 13.39
N THR A 46 1.50 17.18 13.36
CA THR A 46 1.96 17.96 14.53
C THR A 46 0.94 19.01 14.96
N THR A 47 -0.03 19.36 14.09
CA THR A 47 -1.11 20.30 14.41
C THR A 47 -2.22 19.68 15.26
N LYS A 48 -2.18 18.36 15.47
CA LYS A 48 -2.98 17.65 16.47
C LYS A 48 -2.21 16.42 16.93
N LYS A 49 -2.37 16.04 18.20
CA LYS A 49 -1.78 14.82 18.73
C LYS A 49 -2.42 13.61 18.05
N ILE A 50 -1.59 12.67 17.59
CA ILE A 50 -2.04 11.41 17.00
C ILE A 50 -1.82 10.29 18.01
N PHE A 51 -2.82 9.40 18.16
CA PHE A 51 -2.69 8.22 19.00
C PHE A 51 -1.85 7.14 18.28
N LEU A 52 -0.54 7.36 18.25
CA LEU A 52 0.40 6.54 17.46
C LEU A 52 0.41 5.06 17.89
N LYS A 53 0.13 4.78 19.16
CA LYS A 53 0.02 3.40 19.68
C LYS A 53 -1.01 2.58 18.88
N ALA A 54 -2.20 3.13 18.63
CA ALA A 54 -3.23 2.43 17.85
C ALA A 54 -2.78 2.15 16.42
N VAL A 55 -2.17 3.14 15.75
CA VAL A 55 -1.68 3.00 14.37
C VAL A 55 -0.63 1.88 14.27
N ILE A 56 0.29 1.79 15.24
CA ILE A 56 1.32 0.75 15.25
C ILE A 56 0.70 -0.64 15.47
N TYR A 57 -0.18 -0.80 16.47
CA TYR A 57 -0.78 -2.11 16.74
C TYR A 57 -1.73 -2.57 15.64
N GLU A 58 -2.46 -1.66 15.00
CA GLU A 58 -3.26 -1.95 13.80
C GLU A 58 -2.37 -2.47 12.65
N LEU A 59 -1.26 -1.81 12.36
CA LEU A 59 -0.33 -2.27 11.32
C LEU A 59 0.24 -3.66 11.65
N LEU A 60 0.64 -3.90 12.90
CA LEU A 60 1.13 -5.21 13.34
C LEU A 60 0.06 -6.30 13.22
N TRP A 61 -1.19 -5.96 13.54
CA TRP A 61 -2.35 -6.84 13.40
C TRP A 61 -2.64 -7.19 11.93
N PHE A 62 -2.61 -6.21 11.02
CA PHE A 62 -2.71 -6.48 9.58
C PHE A 62 -1.57 -7.37 9.07
N LEU A 63 -0.33 -7.12 9.49
CA LEU A 63 0.82 -7.94 9.09
C LEU A 63 0.77 -9.38 9.63
N LYS A 64 0.08 -9.61 10.75
CA LYS A 64 -0.21 -10.95 11.27
C LYS A 64 -1.33 -11.67 10.50
N GLY A 65 -2.10 -10.94 9.72
CA GLY A 65 -3.24 -11.48 9.00
C GLY A 65 -4.49 -11.71 9.85
N ASP A 66 -4.50 -11.15 11.05
CA ASP A 66 -5.57 -11.30 12.02
C ASP A 66 -6.75 -10.39 11.64
N THR A 67 -7.95 -10.82 12.00
CA THR A 67 -9.24 -10.16 11.71
C THR A 67 -10.10 -10.02 12.95
N ASN A 68 -9.62 -10.49 14.10
CA ASN A 68 -10.30 -10.37 15.38
C ASN A 68 -9.77 -9.19 16.19
N VAL A 69 -10.65 -8.37 16.77
CA VAL A 69 -10.27 -7.19 17.56
C VAL A 69 -9.59 -7.54 18.90
N LYS A 70 -9.66 -8.80 19.36
CA LYS A 70 -9.07 -9.22 20.64
C LYS A 70 -7.58 -8.88 20.76
N TYR A 71 -6.81 -9.01 19.68
CA TYR A 71 -5.40 -8.58 19.70
C TYR A 71 -5.27 -7.08 19.97
N LEU A 72 -6.09 -6.24 19.34
CA LEU A 72 -6.07 -4.80 19.54
C LEU A 72 -6.54 -4.43 20.96
N ASN A 73 -7.61 -5.06 21.44
CA ASN A 73 -8.19 -4.82 22.76
C ASN A 73 -7.23 -5.21 23.89
N ASN A 74 -6.51 -6.33 23.75
CA ASN A 74 -5.45 -6.73 24.68
C ASN A 74 -4.29 -5.71 24.77
N HIS A 75 -4.13 -4.84 23.77
CA HIS A 75 -3.15 -3.76 23.78
C HIS A 75 -3.77 -2.38 24.06
N GLY A 76 -5.03 -2.32 24.47
CA GLY A 76 -5.77 -1.09 24.78
C GLY A 76 -6.06 -0.23 23.55
N VAL A 77 -6.40 -0.87 22.43
CA VAL A 77 -6.74 -0.22 21.16
C VAL A 77 -8.12 -0.71 20.70
N GLY A 78 -9.13 0.16 20.76
CA GLY A 78 -10.53 -0.17 20.40
C GLY A 78 -11.03 0.46 19.09
N ILE A 79 -10.12 0.86 18.18
CA ILE A 79 -10.49 1.65 16.98
C ILE A 79 -11.37 0.89 15.96
N TRP A 80 -11.55 -0.43 16.13
CA TRP A 80 -12.34 -1.30 15.25
C TRP A 80 -13.58 -1.90 15.94
N ASP A 81 -13.83 -1.59 17.22
CA ASP A 81 -14.84 -2.29 18.03
C ASP A 81 -16.27 -2.13 17.47
N GLU A 82 -16.61 -0.97 16.91
CA GLU A 82 -17.95 -0.69 16.37
C GLU A 82 -18.33 -1.52 15.15
N TRP A 83 -17.35 -2.10 14.45
CA TRP A 83 -17.56 -2.90 13.24
C TRP A 83 -17.46 -4.41 13.49
N ALA A 84 -16.97 -4.81 14.65
CA ALA A 84 -16.76 -6.20 15.00
C ALA A 84 -18.10 -6.88 15.39
N ASP A 85 -18.23 -8.16 15.06
CA ASP A 85 -19.37 -8.94 15.54
C ASP A 85 -19.27 -9.26 17.04
N LYS A 86 -20.25 -9.99 17.59
CA LYS A 86 -20.31 -10.36 19.00
C LYS A 86 -19.10 -11.18 19.50
N THR A 87 -18.35 -11.78 18.58
CA THR A 87 -17.14 -12.57 18.87
C THR A 87 -15.85 -11.80 18.61
N GLY A 88 -15.96 -10.56 18.14
CA GLY A 88 -14.84 -9.70 17.80
C GLY A 88 -14.34 -9.85 16.37
N GLU A 89 -15.01 -10.61 15.51
CA GLU A 89 -14.57 -10.82 14.12
C GLU A 89 -15.05 -9.71 13.18
N LEU A 90 -14.19 -9.34 12.24
CA LEU A 90 -14.47 -8.32 11.20
C LEU A 90 -14.64 -8.94 9.80
N GLY A 91 -14.56 -10.26 9.68
CA GLY A 91 -14.54 -10.95 8.39
C GLY A 91 -13.21 -10.75 7.63
N PRO A 92 -13.16 -11.04 6.32
CA PRO A 92 -11.91 -11.12 5.55
C PRO A 92 -11.40 -9.75 5.08
N ILE A 93 -11.13 -8.84 6.03
CA ILE A 93 -10.59 -7.50 5.78
C ILE A 93 -9.07 -7.52 5.51
N TYR A 94 -8.43 -6.34 5.55
CA TYR A 94 -7.06 -6.09 5.09
C TYR A 94 -6.04 -7.16 5.46
N GLY A 95 -5.88 -7.49 6.75
CA GLY A 95 -4.88 -8.47 7.19
C GLY A 95 -5.06 -9.83 6.51
N LYS A 96 -6.30 -10.30 6.42
CA LYS A 96 -6.62 -11.56 5.74
C LYS A 96 -6.22 -11.52 4.27
N GLN A 97 -6.52 -10.43 3.58
CA GLN A 97 -6.19 -10.27 2.17
C GLN A 97 -4.68 -10.13 1.94
N TRP A 98 -3.96 -9.47 2.84
CA TRP A 98 -2.49 -9.31 2.73
C TRP A 98 -1.74 -10.63 2.91
N THR A 99 -2.27 -11.52 3.76
CA THR A 99 -1.54 -12.71 4.22
C THR A 99 -2.16 -14.03 3.76
N ALA A 100 -3.37 -14.02 3.22
CA ALA A 100 -4.09 -15.21 2.84
C ALA A 100 -5.23 -14.88 1.86
N TRP A 101 -4.92 -14.12 0.80
CA TRP A 101 -5.87 -13.86 -0.29
C TRP A 101 -6.39 -15.19 -0.83
N LYS A 102 -7.71 -15.36 -0.89
CA LYS A 102 -8.33 -16.56 -1.47
C LYS A 102 -8.63 -16.29 -2.94
N ALA A 103 -7.96 -17.00 -3.84
CA ALA A 103 -8.29 -17.00 -5.26
C ALA A 103 -9.59 -17.78 -5.52
N ASN A 104 -10.18 -17.59 -6.71
CA ASN A 104 -11.45 -18.20 -7.10
C ASN A 104 -11.41 -19.74 -7.08
N ASN A 105 -10.23 -20.33 -7.31
CA ASN A 105 -9.98 -21.77 -7.24
C ASN A 105 -9.72 -22.30 -5.82
N GLY A 106 -9.90 -21.48 -4.78
CA GLY A 106 -9.66 -21.83 -3.38
C GLY A 106 -8.20 -21.76 -2.92
N ALA A 107 -7.26 -21.44 -3.81
CA ALA A 107 -5.86 -21.30 -3.44
C ALA A 107 -5.64 -20.08 -2.51
N LYS A 108 -4.78 -20.25 -1.50
CA LYS A 108 -4.36 -19.17 -0.59
C LYS A 108 -3.05 -18.55 -1.10
N ILE A 109 -3.06 -17.24 -1.28
CA ILE A 109 -1.92 -16.48 -1.77
C ILE A 109 -1.38 -15.61 -0.62
N ASN A 110 -0.09 -15.76 -0.35
CA ASN A 110 0.65 -14.97 0.63
C ASN A 110 2.03 -14.68 0.09
N HIS A 111 2.35 -13.41 -0.17
CA HIS A 111 3.65 -12.99 -0.70
C HIS A 111 4.63 -12.52 0.39
N LEU A 112 4.26 -12.54 1.67
CA LEU A 112 5.13 -12.04 2.74
C LEU A 112 6.48 -12.76 2.80
N LYS A 113 6.52 -14.06 2.49
CA LYS A 113 7.79 -14.80 2.44
C LYS A 113 8.70 -14.29 1.31
N GLN A 114 8.12 -14.05 0.13
CA GLN A 114 8.80 -13.52 -1.04
C GLN A 114 9.32 -12.10 -0.80
N VAL A 115 8.50 -11.24 -0.21
CA VAL A 115 8.87 -9.86 0.14
C VAL A 115 10.00 -9.85 1.16
N LYS A 116 9.92 -10.67 2.22
CA LYS A 116 11.00 -10.78 3.22
C LYS A 116 12.32 -11.22 2.59
N LEU A 117 12.29 -12.21 1.68
CA LEU A 117 13.46 -12.64 0.93
C LEU A 117 14.00 -11.55 0.00
N GLN A 118 13.14 -10.75 -0.61
CA GLN A 118 13.57 -9.65 -1.47
C GLN A 118 14.23 -8.53 -0.66
N LEU A 119 13.63 -8.16 0.48
CA LEU A 119 14.15 -7.11 1.37
C LEU A 119 15.49 -7.46 2.01
N SER A 120 15.81 -8.75 2.16
CA SER A 120 17.13 -9.17 2.66
C SER A 120 18.24 -9.07 1.62
N ARG A 121 17.92 -8.83 0.34
CA ARG A 121 18.91 -8.71 -0.75
C ARG A 121 19.41 -7.26 -0.85
N LYS A 122 20.72 -7.09 -0.95
CA LYS A 122 21.33 -5.78 -1.23
C LYS A 122 21.10 -5.42 -2.71
N PRO A 123 20.65 -4.20 -3.05
CA PRO A 123 20.58 -3.77 -4.45
C PRO A 123 21.92 -3.93 -5.16
N ARG A 124 21.90 -4.44 -6.39
CA ARG A 124 23.07 -4.51 -7.29
C ARG A 124 23.06 -3.32 -8.25
N CYS A 125 24.16 -3.14 -8.98
CA CYS A 125 24.26 -2.09 -9.99
C CYS A 125 23.13 -2.21 -11.02
N LEU A 126 22.59 -1.06 -11.44
CA LEU A 126 21.55 -1.01 -12.46
C LEU A 126 22.13 -1.43 -13.83
N PRO A 127 21.34 -2.14 -14.67
CA PRO A 127 21.75 -2.45 -16.03
C PRO A 127 21.73 -1.20 -16.92
N ARG A 128 22.24 -1.34 -18.13
CA ARG A 128 22.08 -0.36 -19.23
C ARG A 128 21.30 -0.99 -20.38
N ILE A 129 20.57 -0.17 -21.11
CA ILE A 129 19.99 -0.57 -22.39
C ILE A 129 20.85 0.03 -23.51
N ARG A 130 21.24 -0.79 -24.47
CA ARG A 130 21.81 -0.35 -25.75
C ARG A 130 20.77 -0.56 -26.85
N LEU A 131 20.58 0.45 -27.67
CA LEU A 131 19.70 0.40 -28.84
C LEU A 131 20.56 0.29 -30.10
N ASN A 132 20.07 -0.44 -31.11
CA ASN A 132 20.73 -0.51 -32.41
C ASN A 132 20.76 0.89 -33.06
N PRO A 133 21.94 1.52 -33.23
CA PRO A 133 22.03 2.87 -33.75
C PRO A 133 21.68 2.98 -35.23
N LYS A 134 21.57 1.85 -35.96
CA LYS A 134 21.23 1.82 -37.39
C LYS A 134 19.73 2.01 -37.64
N VAL A 135 18.87 1.72 -36.66
CA VAL A 135 17.42 1.93 -36.80
C VAL A 135 17.11 3.39 -36.50
N LYS A 136 16.69 4.13 -37.53
CA LYS A 136 16.40 5.58 -37.43
C LYS A 136 14.91 5.92 -37.44
N ASN A 137 14.04 4.92 -37.57
CA ASN A 137 12.59 5.08 -37.55
C ASN A 137 12.02 4.25 -36.40
N ILE A 138 11.26 4.90 -35.50
CA ILE A 138 10.67 4.29 -34.31
C ILE A 138 9.76 3.09 -34.64
N PHE A 139 9.12 3.08 -35.81
CA PHE A 139 8.22 2.01 -36.24
C PHE A 139 8.95 0.81 -36.87
N LYS A 140 10.29 0.87 -36.98
CA LYS A 140 11.13 -0.20 -37.58
C LYS A 140 11.96 -0.97 -36.57
N PHE A 141 11.85 -0.69 -35.27
CA PHE A 141 12.56 -1.45 -34.23
C PHE A 141 11.95 -2.84 -34.05
N ASN A 142 12.82 -3.85 -33.90
CA ASN A 142 12.47 -5.20 -33.49
C ASN A 142 13.14 -5.55 -32.16
N TYR A 143 12.80 -6.71 -31.57
CA TYR A 143 13.31 -7.13 -30.28
C TYR A 143 14.86 -7.20 -30.24
N GLU A 144 15.46 -7.66 -31.33
CA GLU A 144 16.91 -7.84 -31.48
C GLU A 144 17.68 -6.51 -31.47
N ASP A 145 16.98 -5.37 -31.64
CA ASP A 145 17.58 -4.04 -31.60
C ASP A 145 17.79 -3.52 -30.17
N PHE A 146 17.33 -4.26 -29.15
CA PHE A 146 17.46 -3.92 -27.74
C PHE A 146 18.39 -4.90 -27.04
N GLU A 147 19.41 -4.38 -26.37
CA GLU A 147 20.33 -5.19 -25.61
C GLU A 147 20.42 -4.69 -24.17
N VAL A 148 20.26 -5.61 -23.22
CA VAL A 148 20.41 -5.33 -21.80
C VAL A 148 21.83 -5.68 -21.37
N ILE A 149 22.62 -4.68 -21.02
CA ILE A 149 24.03 -4.82 -20.64
C ILE A 149 24.15 -4.76 -19.12
N ASN A 150 24.98 -5.65 -18.55
CA ASN A 150 25.28 -5.72 -17.12
C ASN A 150 24.07 -5.99 -16.20
N TYR A 151 23.07 -6.71 -16.69
CA TYR A 151 21.95 -7.15 -15.85
C TYR A 151 22.32 -8.39 -15.04
N ASN A 152 22.67 -8.18 -13.77
CA ASN A 152 23.06 -9.24 -12.83
C ASN A 152 22.07 -9.34 -11.66
N PRO A 153 20.81 -9.75 -11.88
CA PRO A 153 19.83 -9.87 -10.80
C PRO A 153 20.16 -11.04 -9.86
N TYR A 154 19.57 -11.04 -8.67
CA TYR A 154 19.47 -12.27 -7.88
C TYR A 154 18.51 -13.25 -8.55
N LEU A 155 18.54 -14.52 -8.13
CA LEU A 155 17.60 -15.54 -8.58
C LEU A 155 16.14 -15.08 -8.41
N SER A 156 15.30 -15.46 -9.38
CA SER A 156 13.88 -15.12 -9.36
C SER A 156 13.20 -15.62 -8.09
N ILE A 157 12.23 -14.86 -7.61
CA ILE A 157 11.41 -15.23 -6.46
C ILE A 157 10.05 -15.66 -7.00
N LYS A 158 9.74 -16.96 -6.94
CA LYS A 158 8.44 -17.47 -7.38
C LYS A 158 7.34 -17.01 -6.41
N ALA A 159 6.27 -16.45 -6.96
CA ALA A 159 5.08 -16.03 -6.24
C ALA A 159 3.84 -16.50 -7.01
N SER A 160 2.85 -17.03 -6.29
CA SER A 160 1.57 -17.42 -6.89
C SER A 160 0.78 -16.17 -7.28
N ILE A 161 0.23 -16.11 -8.48
CA ILE A 161 -0.59 -15.00 -8.95
C ILE A 161 -2.06 -15.32 -8.67
N ALA A 162 -2.85 -14.33 -8.26
CA ALA A 162 -4.30 -14.47 -8.16
C ALA A 162 -4.89 -14.45 -9.58
N ILE A 163 -5.67 -15.46 -9.93
CA ILE A 163 -6.47 -15.53 -11.16
C ILE A 163 -7.95 -15.43 -10.75
#